data_AF-A0A4Z1NH61-F1
#
_entry.id   AF-A0A4Z1NH61-F1
#
_cell.length_a   1.000
_cell.length_b   1.000
_cell.length_c   1.000
_cell.angle_alpha   90.00
_cell.angle_beta   90.00
_cell.angle_gamma   90.00
#
_symmetry.space_group_name_H-M   'P 1'
#
loop_
_entity.id
_entity.type
_entity.pdbx_description
1 polymer ?
#
loop_
_entity_poly.entity_id
_entity_poly.type
_entity_poly.pdbx_seq_one_letter_code
_entity_poly.pdbx_strand_id
1 'polypeptide(L)'
;MPLTILSDEDVRILLHSLTRKDVLEIQQALADALHYYSTATDDEDNGCSAGYQPKRIHLKRQDGNTTLFMPASSNEGMGVKIVTLSDLCATTIRPPPPTISSPESVSPGASISSGTKSGSASSNSMKDALNLSPSNANSSPGSARSSLDVSGMSIEEPYTYKPHKPSRHTSTTPFDVPPDITPEMREMKGASTSPTGSLTLLNNDGTVRGLINAAEITAFRTALASTMLFKKRSNVHDITIFGGGKQAYWHARLSLLLRGSEIHHLNFLNRSFENVVSLLHDLYKIHWPVEIHHPNTTIITPMHTEYQRHLKSTIRASSVIFCTTPSTEPLFPPEYLTSSEGRKKGRYIAAIGSYAPHMIELHTDIIKQAVAPNHKHHHHKHAKQGGAIVVDSVDACLKEAGELIQAGLVGREVVELGELVMLKREAERRRKESHSSLDDDGVELKLGGGKKNGKEPADDDGLREWLEKGNVIYKSVGLGLMDVVVGAELVRLADAMGIGTRVANF
;
A
#
# COMPACT_ATOMS: atom_id res chain seq x y z
N MET A 1 -7.39 -31.40 -15.74
CA MET A 1 -7.87 -31.22 -14.34
C MET A 1 -9.14 -30.38 -14.38
N PRO A 2 -10.02 -30.37 -13.35
CA PRO A 2 -11.11 -29.41 -13.31
C PRO A 2 -10.58 -27.98 -13.14
N LEU A 3 -11.34 -27.01 -13.66
CA LEU A 3 -11.18 -25.58 -13.35
C LEU A 3 -11.68 -25.32 -11.93
N THR A 4 -10.89 -24.60 -11.12
CA THR A 4 -11.29 -24.14 -9.77
C THR A 4 -11.64 -22.65 -9.80
N ILE A 5 -12.88 -22.29 -9.46
CA ILE A 5 -13.36 -20.90 -9.40
C ILE A 5 -13.47 -20.46 -7.94
N LEU A 6 -12.82 -19.35 -7.59
CA LEU A 6 -12.78 -18.79 -6.24
C LEU A 6 -13.43 -17.38 -6.21
N SER A 7 -14.51 -17.25 -5.44
CA SER A 7 -15.13 -15.97 -5.11
C SER A 7 -14.28 -15.14 -4.13
N ASP A 8 -14.65 -13.87 -3.87
CA ASP A 8 -13.95 -13.06 -2.86
C ASP A 8 -14.02 -13.72 -1.47
N GLU A 9 -15.15 -14.37 -1.13
CA GLU A 9 -15.31 -15.05 0.16
C GLU A 9 -14.51 -16.36 0.24
N ASP A 10 -14.44 -17.16 -0.85
CA ASP A 10 -13.55 -18.33 -0.91
C ASP A 10 -12.09 -17.94 -0.65
N VAL A 11 -11.64 -16.86 -1.32
CA VAL A 11 -10.28 -16.32 -1.13
C VAL A 11 -10.07 -15.82 0.29
N ARG A 12 -11.07 -15.15 0.90
CA ARG A 12 -11.00 -14.73 2.31
C ARG A 12 -10.86 -15.93 3.23
N ILE A 13 -11.73 -16.93 3.13
CA ILE A 13 -11.67 -18.14 3.97
C ILE A 13 -10.31 -18.81 3.87
N LEU A 14 -9.80 -19.03 2.64
CA LEU A 14 -8.48 -19.61 2.40
C LEU A 14 -7.38 -18.79 3.08
N LEU A 15 -7.28 -17.49 2.79
CA LEU A 15 -6.23 -16.62 3.30
C LEU A 15 -6.24 -16.44 4.83
N HIS A 16 -7.42 -16.50 5.46
CA HIS A 16 -7.54 -16.40 6.92
C HIS A 16 -7.30 -17.74 7.64
N SER A 17 -7.39 -18.87 6.91
CA SER A 17 -7.01 -20.20 7.41
C SER A 17 -5.50 -20.46 7.42
N LEU A 18 -4.72 -19.67 6.67
CA LEU A 18 -3.26 -19.81 6.61
C LEU A 18 -2.60 -19.60 7.98
N THR A 19 -1.93 -20.63 8.46
CA THR A 19 -1.08 -20.53 9.66
C THR A 19 0.19 -19.75 9.36
N ARG A 20 0.94 -19.40 10.41
CA ARG A 20 2.28 -18.83 10.27
C ARG A 20 3.20 -19.73 9.43
N LYS A 21 3.03 -21.06 9.44
CA LYS A 21 3.82 -21.98 8.63
C LYS A 21 3.47 -21.84 7.15
N ASP A 22 2.19 -21.88 6.81
CA ASP A 22 1.72 -21.85 5.41
C ASP A 22 2.09 -20.51 4.75
N VAL A 23 1.96 -19.39 5.48
CA VAL A 23 2.44 -18.08 5.03
C VAL A 23 3.95 -18.08 4.76
N LEU A 24 4.77 -18.78 5.57
CA LEU A 24 6.21 -18.88 5.33
C LEU A 24 6.54 -19.74 4.11
N GLU A 25 5.75 -20.77 3.82
CA GLU A 25 5.92 -21.63 2.64
C GLU A 25 5.54 -20.90 1.35
N ILE A 26 4.36 -20.27 1.28
CA ILE A 26 3.94 -19.46 0.12
C ILE A 26 4.90 -18.28 -0.08
N GLN A 27 5.39 -17.67 1.00
CA GLN A 27 6.40 -16.62 0.90
C GLN A 27 7.75 -17.15 0.39
N GLN A 28 8.11 -18.40 0.68
CA GLN A 28 9.33 -19.00 0.12
C GLN A 28 9.16 -19.29 -1.38
N ALA A 29 8.01 -19.83 -1.81
CA ALA A 29 7.70 -20.01 -3.23
C ALA A 29 7.73 -18.68 -4.01
N LEU A 30 7.15 -17.62 -3.44
CA LEU A 30 7.22 -16.27 -4.03
C LEU A 30 8.66 -15.70 -4.04
N ALA A 31 9.45 -15.92 -2.99
CA ALA A 31 10.84 -15.48 -2.92
C ALA A 31 11.70 -16.19 -3.97
N ASP A 32 11.43 -17.47 -4.23
CA ASP A 32 12.12 -18.29 -5.22
C ASP A 32 11.78 -17.83 -6.64
N ALA A 33 10.50 -17.58 -6.93
CA ALA A 33 10.07 -17.05 -8.22
C ALA A 33 10.66 -15.65 -8.51
N LEU A 34 10.65 -14.75 -7.51
CA LEU A 34 11.28 -13.43 -7.62
C LEU A 34 12.79 -13.52 -7.83
N HIS A 35 13.46 -14.48 -7.18
CA HIS A 35 14.89 -14.74 -7.40
C HIS A 35 15.17 -15.16 -8.84
N TYR A 36 14.42 -16.12 -9.41
CA TYR A 36 14.57 -16.48 -10.82
C TYR A 36 14.31 -15.28 -11.75
N TYR A 37 13.26 -14.51 -11.49
CA TYR A 37 12.97 -13.28 -12.24
C TYR A 37 14.16 -12.29 -12.26
N SER A 38 14.83 -12.10 -11.11
CA SER A 38 15.95 -11.14 -10.97
C SER A 38 17.31 -11.66 -11.42
N THR A 39 17.55 -12.98 -11.49
CA THR A 39 18.91 -13.53 -11.68
C THR A 39 19.06 -14.54 -12.81
N ALA A 40 17.98 -15.03 -13.41
CA ALA A 40 18.08 -16.00 -14.49
C ALA A 40 18.79 -15.43 -15.72
N THR A 41 19.63 -16.25 -16.34
CA THR A 41 20.19 -15.98 -17.68
C THR A 41 19.31 -16.62 -18.76
N ASP A 42 19.51 -16.19 -20.02
CA ASP A 42 18.75 -16.71 -21.17
C ASP A 42 18.96 -18.22 -21.43
N ASP A 43 19.99 -18.83 -20.82
CA ASP A 43 20.33 -20.26 -20.93
C ASP A 43 19.64 -21.15 -19.88
N GLU A 44 18.99 -20.58 -18.85
CA GLU A 44 18.29 -21.34 -17.82
C GLU A 44 16.82 -21.58 -18.19
N ASP A 45 16.39 -22.85 -18.26
CA ASP A 45 14.98 -23.22 -18.47
C ASP A 45 14.14 -22.86 -17.23
N ASN A 46 13.61 -21.63 -17.22
CA ASN A 46 12.82 -21.09 -16.12
C ASN A 46 11.67 -20.21 -16.64
N GLY A 47 10.44 -20.55 -16.29
CA GLY A 47 9.24 -19.80 -16.67
C GLY A 47 9.05 -18.49 -15.92
N CYS A 48 9.89 -18.20 -14.92
CA CYS A 48 9.82 -16.99 -14.08
C CYS A 48 10.64 -15.80 -14.61
N SER A 49 11.53 -16.00 -15.58
CA SER A 49 12.51 -14.98 -16.03
C SER A 49 11.87 -13.63 -16.40
N ALA A 50 12.64 -12.54 -16.30
CA ALA A 50 12.18 -11.21 -16.68
C ALA A 50 11.68 -11.13 -18.14
N GLY A 51 12.24 -11.94 -19.04
CA GLY A 51 11.77 -12.04 -20.44
C GLY A 51 10.34 -12.55 -20.58
N TYR A 52 9.86 -13.35 -19.62
CA TYR A 52 8.49 -13.88 -19.57
C TYR A 52 7.52 -13.05 -18.70
N GLN A 53 7.95 -11.88 -18.22
CA GLN A 53 7.09 -10.93 -17.49
C GLN A 53 6.77 -9.69 -18.36
N PRO A 54 5.83 -9.80 -19.31
CA PRO A 54 5.48 -8.69 -20.19
C PRO A 54 4.91 -7.50 -19.41
N LYS A 55 5.15 -6.29 -19.92
CA LYS A 55 4.63 -5.05 -19.35
C LYS A 55 3.10 -5.07 -19.33
N ARG A 56 2.52 -4.50 -18.26
CA ARG A 56 1.08 -4.31 -18.15
C ARG A 56 0.53 -3.51 -19.33
N ILE A 57 -0.63 -3.91 -19.84
CA ILE A 57 -1.31 -3.27 -20.97
C ILE A 57 -2.46 -2.42 -20.42
N HIS A 58 -2.55 -1.17 -20.86
CA HIS A 58 -3.57 -0.21 -20.41
C HIS A 58 -4.63 -0.01 -21.51
N LEU A 59 -5.88 -0.37 -21.21
CA LEU A 59 -7.05 -0.08 -22.04
C LEU A 59 -7.86 1.04 -21.39
N LYS A 60 -7.61 2.30 -21.77
CA LYS A 60 -8.44 3.44 -21.34
C LYS A 60 -9.68 3.57 -22.24
N ARG A 61 -10.86 3.58 -21.63
CA ARG A 61 -12.16 3.73 -22.27
C ARG A 61 -12.69 5.16 -22.16
N GLN A 62 -13.65 5.51 -23.01
CA GLN A 62 -14.26 6.86 -23.05
C GLN A 62 -15.10 7.19 -21.80
N ASP A 63 -15.52 6.17 -21.04
CA ASP A 63 -16.30 6.30 -19.80
C ASP A 63 -15.42 6.61 -18.55
N GLY A 64 -14.12 6.87 -18.74
CA GLY A 64 -13.18 7.12 -17.64
C GLY A 64 -12.75 5.84 -16.91
N ASN A 65 -13.10 4.66 -17.39
CA ASN A 65 -12.56 3.40 -16.86
C ASN A 65 -11.26 3.02 -17.59
N THR A 66 -10.26 2.59 -16.83
CA THR A 66 -9.00 2.05 -17.36
C THR A 66 -8.84 0.61 -16.90
N THR A 67 -8.87 -0.33 -17.84
CA THR A 67 -8.61 -1.74 -17.57
C THR A 67 -7.14 -2.05 -17.79
N LEU A 68 -6.50 -2.68 -16.80
CA LEU A 68 -5.14 -3.16 -16.81
C LEU A 68 -5.14 -4.67 -17.06
N PHE A 69 -4.33 -5.12 -18.01
CA PHE A 69 -4.02 -6.53 -18.22
C PHE A 69 -2.57 -6.76 -17.79
N MET A 70 -2.35 -7.73 -16.90
CA MET A 70 -1.04 -8.07 -16.36
C MET A 70 -0.80 -9.57 -16.64
N PRO A 71 -0.28 -9.93 -17.82
CA PRO A 71 0.16 -11.28 -18.10
C PRO A 71 1.46 -11.58 -17.37
N ALA A 72 1.65 -12.83 -16.96
CA ALA A 72 2.87 -13.30 -16.34
C ALA A 72 3.01 -14.81 -16.52
N SER A 73 4.25 -15.28 -16.46
CA SER A 73 4.62 -16.69 -16.52
C SER A 73 5.32 -17.10 -15.23
N SER A 74 5.25 -18.38 -14.89
CA SER A 74 5.97 -19.02 -13.79
C SER A 74 6.35 -20.45 -14.19
N ASN A 75 7.17 -21.13 -13.39
CA ASN A 75 7.56 -22.53 -13.67
C ASN A 75 6.36 -23.51 -13.67
N GLU A 76 5.26 -23.19 -12.97
CA GLU A 76 4.08 -24.06 -12.85
C GLU A 76 2.98 -23.79 -13.89
N GLY A 77 3.08 -22.66 -14.61
CA GLY A 77 2.00 -22.18 -15.46
C GLY A 77 2.05 -20.68 -15.72
N MET A 78 1.09 -20.21 -16.51
CA MET A 78 0.91 -18.80 -16.84
C MET A 78 -0.32 -18.23 -16.14
N GLY A 79 -0.45 -16.92 -16.12
CA GLY A 79 -1.71 -16.28 -15.78
C GLY A 79 -1.83 -14.86 -16.30
N VAL A 80 -3.06 -14.36 -16.26
CA VAL A 80 -3.37 -12.97 -16.60
C VAL A 80 -4.27 -12.41 -15.51
N LYS A 81 -3.81 -11.36 -14.85
CA LYS A 81 -4.66 -10.55 -13.97
C LYS A 81 -5.29 -9.42 -14.77
N ILE A 82 -6.61 -9.27 -14.68
CA ILE A 82 -7.38 -8.23 -15.35
C ILE A 82 -8.05 -7.37 -14.28
N VAL A 83 -7.78 -6.07 -14.27
CA VAL A 83 -8.19 -5.16 -13.21
C VAL A 83 -8.72 -3.85 -13.79
N THR A 84 -9.90 -3.38 -13.36
CA THR A 84 -10.45 -2.10 -13.78
C THR A 84 -10.32 -1.05 -12.69
N LEU A 85 -9.75 0.10 -13.07
CA LEU A 85 -9.70 1.34 -12.30
C LEU A 85 -10.77 2.29 -12.86
N SER A 86 -11.51 2.97 -12.00
CA SER A 86 -12.51 3.97 -12.40
C SER A 86 -12.06 5.38 -12.00
N ASP A 87 -12.06 6.32 -12.95
CA ASP A 87 -11.68 7.72 -12.70
C ASP A 87 -12.57 8.40 -11.61
N LEU A 88 -13.79 7.89 -11.37
CA LEU A 88 -14.67 8.31 -10.26
C LEU A 88 -14.10 8.02 -8.86
N CYS A 89 -13.17 7.07 -8.74
CA CYS A 89 -12.46 6.80 -7.50
C CYS A 89 -11.43 7.92 -7.21
N ALA A 90 -10.78 8.43 -8.26
CA ALA A 90 -9.73 9.43 -8.18
C ALA A 90 -10.24 10.85 -7.88
N THR A 91 -11.47 11.20 -8.27
CA THR A 91 -12.05 12.52 -7.97
C THR A 91 -12.37 12.75 -6.49
N THR A 92 -12.43 11.71 -5.66
CA THR A 92 -12.56 11.83 -4.19
C THR A 92 -11.28 12.28 -3.47
N ILE A 93 -10.23 12.64 -4.22
CA ILE A 93 -8.91 13.03 -3.69
C ILE A 93 -8.76 14.56 -3.57
N ARG A 94 -9.55 15.37 -4.30
CA ARG A 94 -9.49 16.84 -4.15
C ARG A 94 -10.10 17.29 -2.81
N PRO A 95 -9.36 18.03 -1.96
CA PRO A 95 -10.00 18.77 -0.88
C PRO A 95 -10.93 19.85 -1.48
N PRO A 96 -12.03 20.21 -0.78
CA PRO A 96 -12.83 21.36 -1.20
C PRO A 96 -11.94 22.61 -1.22
N PRO A 97 -12.13 23.53 -2.18
CA PRO A 97 -11.39 24.80 -2.18
C PRO A 97 -11.67 25.54 -0.87
N PRO A 98 -10.68 26.24 -0.29
CA PRO A 98 -10.89 26.99 0.94
C PRO A 98 -11.97 28.04 0.69
N THR A 99 -13.06 27.97 1.48
CA THR A 99 -14.12 28.96 1.45
C THR A 99 -13.55 30.29 1.92
N ILE A 100 -13.18 31.16 0.98
CA ILE A 100 -12.76 32.51 1.30
C ILE A 100 -13.98 33.22 1.88
N SER A 101 -13.99 33.42 3.19
CA SER A 101 -14.93 34.31 3.86
C SER A 101 -14.66 35.72 3.36
N SER A 102 -15.54 36.23 2.51
CA SER A 102 -15.48 37.61 2.01
C SER A 102 -15.40 38.59 3.19
N PRO A 103 -14.39 39.47 3.25
CA PRO A 103 -14.35 40.50 4.29
C PRO A 103 -15.50 41.50 4.09
N GLU A 104 -16.00 42.02 5.20
CA GLU A 104 -17.21 42.84 5.27
C GLU A 104 -17.07 44.15 4.49
N SER A 105 -18.19 44.60 3.94
CA SER A 105 -18.28 45.84 3.15
C SER A 105 -18.13 47.08 4.02
N VAL A 106 -17.08 47.87 3.79
CA VAL A 106 -16.94 49.23 4.32
C VAL A 106 -16.76 50.22 3.16
N SER A 107 -17.83 50.95 2.83
CA SER A 107 -17.78 52.12 1.95
C SER A 107 -16.99 53.26 2.64
N PRO A 108 -16.25 54.09 1.89
CA PRO A 108 -16.82 55.41 1.58
C PRO A 108 -16.34 56.09 0.28
N GLY A 109 -17.11 57.08 -0.17
CA GLY A 109 -16.56 58.34 -0.72
C GLY A 109 -16.30 58.42 -2.23
N ALA A 110 -16.89 59.43 -2.88
CA ALA A 110 -16.70 59.72 -4.30
C ALA A 110 -15.74 60.88 -4.58
N SER A 111 -15.00 60.83 -5.69
CA SER A 111 -14.39 61.95 -6.45
C SER A 111 -13.77 61.35 -7.73
N ILE A 112 -14.25 61.61 -8.96
CA ILE A 112 -14.23 62.83 -9.82
C ILE A 112 -12.87 63.13 -10.48
N SER A 113 -12.88 63.14 -11.84
CA SER A 113 -11.85 63.65 -12.77
C SER A 113 -10.52 62.85 -12.85
N SER A 114 -9.74 62.85 -13.92
CA SER A 114 -9.87 63.24 -15.35
C SER A 114 -8.72 62.58 -16.15
N GLY A 115 -8.78 62.47 -17.49
CA GLY A 115 -7.63 61.93 -18.25
C GLY A 115 -7.89 61.53 -19.71
N THR A 116 -7.58 62.44 -20.62
CA THR A 116 -7.71 62.38 -22.08
C THR A 116 -6.93 61.28 -22.84
N LYS A 117 -7.62 60.68 -23.83
CA LYS A 117 -7.22 60.45 -25.26
C LYS A 117 -5.78 60.06 -25.64
N SER A 118 -5.66 58.92 -26.33
CA SER A 118 -5.20 58.70 -27.74
C SER A 118 -4.64 57.27 -27.85
N GLY A 119 -5.07 56.41 -28.78
CA GLY A 119 -4.80 56.42 -30.22
C GLY A 119 -3.68 55.39 -30.52
N SER A 120 -3.73 54.51 -31.52
CA SER A 120 -4.70 54.25 -32.58
C SER A 120 -4.39 52.90 -33.29
N ALA A 121 -5.35 52.40 -34.09
CA ALA A 121 -5.14 51.59 -35.31
C ALA A 121 -4.49 50.18 -35.22
N SER A 122 -4.89 49.17 -36.02
CA SER A 122 -6.01 49.05 -36.98
C SER A 122 -6.19 47.60 -37.47
N SER A 123 -7.40 47.30 -37.97
CA SER A 123 -7.71 46.37 -39.11
C SER A 123 -7.34 44.87 -39.01
N ASN A 124 -8.15 43.89 -39.46
CA ASN A 124 -9.38 43.89 -40.27
C ASN A 124 -10.46 42.97 -39.61
N SER A 125 -11.78 43.21 -39.69
CA SER A 125 -12.67 43.23 -40.89
C SER A 125 -12.67 41.86 -41.62
N MET A 126 -13.78 41.22 -42.05
CA MET A 126 -15.24 41.48 -42.08
C MET A 126 -15.96 40.11 -42.35
N LYS A 127 -17.28 39.86 -42.32
CA LYS A 127 -18.53 40.66 -42.21
C LYS A 127 -19.70 39.78 -41.65
N ASP A 128 -20.72 40.36 -41.00
CA ASP A 128 -22.13 40.65 -41.43
C ASP A 128 -22.94 39.49 -42.09
N ALA A 129 -24.26 39.33 -41.88
CA ALA A 129 -25.22 40.04 -41.02
C ALA A 129 -26.62 39.35 -41.03
N LEU A 130 -27.37 39.45 -39.90
CA LEU A 130 -28.83 39.73 -39.75
C LEU A 130 -29.86 38.84 -40.53
N ASN A 131 -31.14 38.64 -40.13
CA ASN A 131 -32.01 39.30 -39.14
C ASN A 131 -33.27 38.45 -38.81
N LEU A 132 -34.06 38.93 -37.82
CA LEU A 132 -35.53 38.77 -37.64
C LEU A 132 -36.17 37.47 -37.07
N SER A 133 -36.91 37.69 -35.97
CA SER A 133 -38.00 36.90 -35.35
C SER A 133 -39.36 37.10 -36.13
N PRO A 134 -40.58 36.65 -35.72
CA PRO A 134 -41.03 36.19 -34.37
C PRO A 134 -42.11 35.06 -34.28
N SER A 135 -42.49 34.75 -33.03
CA SER A 135 -43.87 34.50 -32.52
C SER A 135 -44.47 33.08 -32.36
N ASN A 136 -45.30 32.99 -31.29
CA ASN A 136 -46.32 31.99 -30.90
C ASN A 136 -45.89 30.71 -30.16
N ALA A 137 -46.70 30.11 -29.25
CA ALA A 137 -47.69 30.59 -28.25
C ALA A 137 -48.28 29.36 -27.52
N ASN A 138 -48.84 29.54 -26.30
CA ASN A 138 -49.64 28.56 -25.51
C ASN A 138 -48.88 27.32 -24.95
N SER A 139 -49.20 26.75 -23.77
CA SER A 139 -50.12 27.19 -22.68
C SER A 139 -49.88 26.37 -21.39
N SER A 140 -49.89 27.03 -20.22
CA SER A 140 -50.12 26.44 -18.88
C SER A 140 -51.64 26.13 -18.69
N PRO A 141 -52.21 25.67 -17.52
CA PRO A 141 -51.72 25.55 -16.13
C PRO A 141 -51.84 24.10 -15.57
N GLY A 142 -51.54 23.73 -14.31
CA GLY A 142 -51.12 24.49 -13.11
C GLY A 142 -52.11 24.29 -11.94
N SER A 143 -51.61 24.02 -10.73
CA SER A 143 -52.32 24.25 -9.46
C SER A 143 -51.38 24.07 -8.26
N ALA A 144 -51.15 25.16 -7.53
CA ALA A 144 -50.62 25.12 -6.17
C ALA A 144 -51.78 25.29 -5.19
N ARG A 145 -51.63 24.81 -3.95
CA ARG A 145 -52.23 25.48 -2.79
C ARG A 145 -51.57 25.11 -1.45
N SER A 146 -51.55 26.11 -0.59
CA SER A 146 -50.90 26.19 0.72
C SER A 146 -51.92 26.28 1.84
N SER A 147 -51.54 25.91 3.07
CA SER A 147 -52.06 26.56 4.30
C SER A 147 -51.19 26.25 5.53
N LEU A 148 -51.28 27.12 6.55
CA LEU A 148 -50.45 27.18 7.77
C LEU A 148 -51.20 26.77 9.05
N ASP A 149 -50.46 26.77 10.16
CA ASP A 149 -50.83 27.11 11.55
C ASP A 149 -51.37 26.07 12.57
N VAL A 150 -50.45 25.64 13.46
CA VAL A 150 -50.35 25.94 14.92
C VAL A 150 -51.60 25.91 15.82
N SER A 151 -51.57 24.99 16.81
CA SER A 151 -51.97 25.12 18.23
C SER A 151 -51.67 23.79 18.96
N GLY A 152 -51.48 23.64 20.29
CA GLY A 152 -51.27 24.59 21.40
C GLY A 152 -51.20 23.86 22.77
N MET A 153 -50.18 24.17 23.59
CA MET A 153 -50.05 24.03 25.07
C MET A 153 -50.20 22.68 25.83
N SER A 154 -49.05 22.24 26.39
CA SER A 154 -48.76 21.94 27.83
C SER A 154 -49.45 20.82 28.64
N ILE A 155 -48.62 19.97 29.28
CA ILE A 155 -48.62 19.57 30.72
C ILE A 155 -47.20 19.05 31.08
N GLU A 156 -46.77 19.19 32.34
CA GLU A 156 -45.38 18.98 32.81
C GLU A 156 -44.98 17.52 33.12
N GLU A 157 -43.67 17.31 33.36
CA GLU A 157 -42.99 15.99 33.49
C GLU A 157 -43.41 15.14 34.72
N PRO A 158 -42.95 13.87 34.77
CA PRO A 158 -41.85 13.62 35.70
C PRO A 158 -40.61 12.91 35.11
N TYR A 159 -39.45 13.54 35.29
CA TYR A 159 -38.11 12.95 35.42
C TYR A 159 -37.76 11.76 34.50
N THR A 160 -37.24 12.06 33.31
CA THR A 160 -36.49 11.07 32.50
C THR A 160 -35.03 11.47 32.35
N TYR A 161 -34.14 10.51 32.60
CA TYR A 161 -32.68 10.63 32.46
C TYR A 161 -32.30 11.12 31.05
N LYS A 162 -31.68 12.30 30.94
CA LYS A 162 -31.24 12.87 29.65
C LYS A 162 -29.93 12.21 29.21
N PRO A 163 -29.90 11.43 28.12
CA PRO A 163 -28.63 11.00 27.55
C PRO A 163 -27.87 12.23 27.04
N HIS A 164 -26.58 12.33 27.35
CA HIS A 164 -25.72 13.36 26.79
C HIS A 164 -25.71 13.26 25.27
N LYS A 165 -25.93 14.39 24.58
CA LYS A 165 -25.65 14.49 23.13
C LYS A 165 -24.17 14.12 22.92
N PRO A 166 -23.83 13.20 22.00
CA PRO A 166 -22.44 12.92 21.70
C PRO A 166 -21.78 14.18 21.13
N SER A 167 -20.76 14.67 21.84
CA SER A 167 -19.87 15.69 21.31
C SER A 167 -19.11 15.12 20.11
N ARG A 168 -18.84 15.97 19.11
CA ARG A 168 -18.13 15.63 17.87
C ARG A 168 -16.92 14.73 18.13
N HIS A 169 -16.80 13.67 17.33
CA HIS A 169 -15.72 12.69 17.40
C HIS A 169 -14.36 13.34 17.11
N THR A 170 -13.63 13.71 18.17
CA THR A 170 -12.22 14.08 18.11
C THR A 170 -11.47 13.21 19.11
N SER A 171 -10.69 12.25 18.63
CA SER A 171 -9.70 11.58 19.47
C SER A 171 -8.57 10.97 18.64
N THR A 172 -7.34 11.30 19.00
CA THR A 172 -6.28 10.29 19.02
C THR A 172 -6.57 9.36 20.18
N THR A 173 -7.30 8.29 19.93
CA THR A 173 -7.65 7.28 20.94
C THR A 173 -6.68 6.11 20.83
N PRO A 174 -5.86 5.86 21.86
CA PRO A 174 -5.40 4.51 22.16
C PRO A 174 -6.63 3.66 22.52
N PHE A 175 -6.71 2.46 21.97
CA PHE A 175 -7.76 1.50 22.28
C PHE A 175 -7.15 0.20 22.80
N ASP A 176 -7.44 -0.16 24.04
CA ASP A 176 -7.14 -1.51 24.58
C ASP A 176 -8.06 -2.58 23.99
N VAL A 177 -9.26 -2.18 23.53
CA VAL A 177 -10.24 -3.02 22.85
C VAL A 177 -10.75 -2.29 21.61
N PRO A 178 -10.79 -2.91 20.41
CA PRO A 178 -11.27 -2.24 19.20
C PRO A 178 -12.70 -1.73 19.37
N PRO A 179 -13.00 -0.47 18.98
CA PRO A 179 -14.34 0.09 19.08
C PRO A 179 -15.32 -0.71 18.22
N ASP A 180 -16.53 -0.93 18.73
CA ASP A 180 -17.56 -1.66 18.00
C ASP A 180 -18.11 -0.84 16.83
N ILE A 181 -18.41 -1.50 15.71
CA ILE A 181 -19.01 -0.84 14.54
C ILE A 181 -20.49 -0.54 14.84
N THR A 182 -20.86 0.75 14.90
CA THR A 182 -22.27 1.14 14.99
C THR A 182 -23.01 0.86 13.66
N PRO A 183 -24.35 0.71 13.64
CA PRO A 183 -25.10 0.56 12.39
C PRO A 183 -24.80 1.68 11.38
N GLU A 184 -24.73 2.92 11.86
CA GLU A 184 -24.38 4.11 11.07
C GLU A 184 -23.00 3.98 10.40
N MET A 185 -22.00 3.41 11.10
CA MET A 185 -20.66 3.16 10.54
C MET A 185 -20.65 2.05 9.48
N ARG A 186 -21.61 1.11 9.50
CA ARG A 186 -21.77 0.11 8.43
C ARG A 186 -22.32 0.75 7.15
N GLU A 187 -23.24 1.69 7.29
CA GLU A 187 -23.82 2.44 6.16
C GLU A 187 -22.86 3.51 5.61
N MET A 188 -22.03 4.12 6.47
CA MET A 188 -20.96 5.06 6.07
C MET A 188 -19.70 4.39 5.49
N LYS A 189 -19.68 3.07 5.28
CA LYS A 189 -18.55 2.37 4.67
C LYS A 189 -18.38 2.87 3.23
N GLY A 190 -17.41 3.77 3.04
CA GLY A 190 -17.20 4.46 1.77
C GLY A 190 -16.95 3.47 0.61
N ALA A 191 -17.35 3.87 -0.60
CA ALA A 191 -17.18 3.07 -1.80
C ALA A 191 -15.75 2.53 -1.90
N SER A 192 -15.61 1.21 -2.10
CA SER A 192 -14.31 0.57 -2.03
C SER A 192 -13.39 1.12 -3.11
N THR A 193 -12.27 1.72 -2.71
CA THR A 193 -11.22 2.18 -3.62
C THR A 193 -10.31 1.05 -4.08
N SER A 194 -10.67 -0.20 -3.75
CA SER A 194 -9.94 -1.39 -4.21
C SER A 194 -10.32 -1.68 -5.65
N PRO A 195 -9.35 -1.82 -6.58
CA PRO A 195 -9.65 -2.15 -7.97
C PRO A 195 -10.41 -3.47 -8.09
N THR A 196 -11.40 -3.53 -8.99
CA THR A 196 -12.19 -4.75 -9.24
C THR A 196 -11.56 -5.54 -10.39
N GLY A 197 -11.55 -6.88 -10.29
CA GLY A 197 -10.86 -7.70 -11.29
C GLY A 197 -10.84 -9.18 -10.98
N SER A 198 -10.20 -9.93 -11.87
CA SER A 198 -9.96 -11.37 -11.74
C SER A 198 -8.53 -11.74 -12.09
N LEU A 199 -8.09 -12.90 -11.61
CA LEU A 199 -6.87 -13.58 -12.04
C LEU A 199 -7.27 -14.90 -12.68
N THR A 200 -6.90 -15.09 -13.94
CA THR A 200 -7.01 -16.37 -14.65
C THR A 200 -5.65 -17.05 -14.64
N LEU A 201 -5.62 -18.33 -14.26
CA LEU A 201 -4.42 -19.18 -14.24
C LEU A 201 -4.55 -20.29 -15.27
N LEU A 202 -3.45 -20.64 -15.93
CA LEU A 202 -3.36 -21.67 -16.97
C LEU A 202 -2.19 -22.59 -16.64
N ASN A 203 -2.35 -23.89 -16.88
CA ASN A 203 -1.24 -24.85 -16.83
C ASN A 203 -0.31 -24.65 -18.05
N ASN A 204 0.86 -25.28 -18.03
CA ASN A 204 1.84 -25.24 -19.14
C ASN A 204 1.30 -25.78 -20.48
N ASP A 205 0.24 -26.58 -20.48
CA ASP A 205 -0.45 -27.07 -21.70
C ASP A 205 -1.52 -26.09 -22.24
N GLY A 206 -1.71 -24.94 -21.59
CA GLY A 206 -2.70 -23.93 -21.94
C GLY A 206 -4.12 -24.21 -21.39
N THR A 207 -4.35 -25.31 -20.66
CA THR A 207 -5.65 -25.56 -20.02
C THR A 207 -5.86 -24.62 -18.83
N VAL A 208 -7.10 -24.12 -18.65
CA VAL A 208 -7.38 -23.14 -17.60
C VAL A 208 -7.48 -23.84 -16.24
N ARG A 209 -6.60 -23.44 -15.33
CA ARG A 209 -6.43 -24.07 -14.02
C ARG A 209 -7.29 -23.45 -12.93
N GLY A 210 -7.45 -22.12 -12.97
CA GLY A 210 -8.14 -21.38 -11.91
C GLY A 210 -8.66 -20.03 -12.37
N LEU A 211 -9.77 -19.58 -11.76
CA LEU A 211 -10.31 -18.23 -11.90
C LEU A 211 -10.61 -17.65 -10.52
N ILE A 212 -9.90 -16.59 -10.14
CA ILE A 212 -9.86 -16.06 -8.77
C ILE A 212 -10.32 -14.60 -8.77
N ASN A 213 -11.12 -14.16 -7.78
CA ASN A 213 -11.34 -12.74 -7.56
C ASN A 213 -10.02 -12.03 -7.17
N ALA A 214 -9.66 -10.97 -7.89
CA ALA A 214 -8.36 -10.33 -7.73
C ALA A 214 -8.22 -9.42 -6.48
N ALA A 215 -9.33 -9.05 -5.81
CA ALA A 215 -9.33 -7.96 -4.83
C ALA A 215 -8.53 -8.28 -3.56
N GLU A 216 -8.80 -9.41 -2.91
CA GLU A 216 -8.07 -9.84 -1.70
C GLU A 216 -6.66 -10.33 -2.02
N ILE A 217 -6.51 -11.21 -3.02
CA ILE A 217 -5.22 -11.78 -3.41
C ILE A 217 -4.19 -10.69 -3.78
N THR A 218 -4.60 -9.63 -4.49
CA THR A 218 -3.68 -8.52 -4.85
C THR A 218 -3.12 -7.82 -3.60
N ALA A 219 -3.94 -7.64 -2.56
CA ALA A 219 -3.46 -7.04 -1.31
C ALA A 219 -2.59 -8.02 -0.50
N PHE A 220 -3.02 -9.27 -0.38
CA PHE A 220 -2.27 -10.33 0.31
C PHE A 220 -0.89 -10.56 -0.31
N ARG A 221 -0.79 -10.79 -1.63
CA ARG A 221 0.48 -11.07 -2.31
C ARG A 221 1.47 -9.89 -2.22
N THR A 222 0.95 -8.67 -2.16
CA THR A 222 1.77 -7.46 -1.98
C THR A 222 2.34 -7.38 -0.56
N ALA A 223 1.49 -7.64 0.45
CA ALA A 223 1.92 -7.74 1.84
C ALA A 223 2.87 -8.95 2.07
N LEU A 224 2.69 -10.04 1.33
CA LEU A 224 3.55 -11.23 1.42
C LEU A 224 4.97 -10.94 0.96
N ALA A 225 5.16 -10.17 -0.12
CA ALA A 225 6.47 -9.72 -0.56
C ALA A 225 7.07 -8.66 0.36
N SER A 226 6.31 -7.61 0.73
CA SER A 226 6.82 -6.56 1.61
C SER A 226 7.20 -7.10 3.00
N THR A 227 6.55 -8.17 3.48
CA THR A 227 6.91 -8.80 4.75
C THR A 227 8.16 -9.70 4.71
N MET A 228 8.75 -9.96 3.54
CA MET A 228 10.03 -10.68 3.44
C MET A 228 11.16 -9.92 4.15
N LEU A 229 11.25 -8.61 3.90
CA LEU A 229 12.21 -7.70 4.54
C LEU A 229 11.80 -7.40 6.00
N PHE A 230 10.51 -7.23 6.28
CA PHE A 230 9.98 -7.06 7.64
C PHE A 230 10.47 -8.14 8.59
N LYS A 231 10.39 -9.42 8.18
CA LYS A 231 10.85 -10.57 8.99
C LYS A 231 12.32 -10.48 9.38
N LYS A 232 13.16 -9.82 8.57
CA LYS A 232 14.60 -9.64 8.84
C LYS A 232 14.88 -8.52 9.85
N ARG A 233 13.93 -7.64 10.14
CA ARG A 233 14.17 -6.49 11.03
C ARG A 233 14.45 -6.93 12.47
N SER A 234 15.50 -6.38 13.06
CA SER A 234 15.87 -6.65 14.46
C SER A 234 14.97 -5.94 15.48
N ASN A 235 14.10 -5.04 15.01
CA ASN A 235 13.13 -4.30 15.83
C ASN A 235 11.85 -4.09 15.00
N VAL A 236 10.72 -4.51 15.54
CA VAL A 236 9.37 -4.33 14.98
C VAL A 236 8.36 -3.81 16.03
N HIS A 237 8.84 -3.30 17.16
CA HIS A 237 8.00 -2.91 18.31
C HIS A 237 6.94 -1.86 17.97
N ASP A 238 7.30 -0.91 17.12
CA ASP A 238 6.42 0.18 16.70
C ASP A 238 6.17 0.07 15.19
N ILE A 239 4.94 -0.28 14.81
CA ILE A 239 4.48 -0.31 13.42
C ILE A 239 3.51 0.85 13.18
N THR A 240 3.65 1.48 12.02
CA THR A 240 2.74 2.50 11.50
C THR A 240 2.22 2.08 10.14
N ILE A 241 0.91 2.22 9.91
CA ILE A 241 0.24 1.92 8.65
C ILE A 241 -0.56 3.15 8.21
N PHE A 242 -0.27 3.67 7.02
CA PHE A 242 -1.11 4.67 6.37
C PHE A 242 -2.17 3.98 5.51
N GLY A 243 -3.42 4.38 5.69
CA GLY A 243 -4.60 3.83 5.01
C GLY A 243 -5.46 2.93 5.89
N GLY A 244 -6.68 2.65 5.40
CA GLY A 244 -7.67 1.81 6.07
C GLY A 244 -8.41 0.88 5.11
N GLY A 245 -7.71 0.34 4.10
CA GLY A 245 -8.26 -0.57 3.09
C GLY A 245 -7.61 -1.97 3.13
N LYS A 246 -7.91 -2.80 2.12
CA LYS A 246 -7.40 -4.19 2.01
C LYS A 246 -5.87 -4.29 2.12
N GLN A 247 -5.13 -3.34 1.53
CA GLN A 247 -3.66 -3.30 1.65
C GLN A 247 -3.23 -3.09 3.12
N ALA A 248 -3.77 -2.09 3.82
CA ALA A 248 -3.51 -1.88 5.25
C ALA A 248 -3.87 -3.10 6.10
N TYR A 249 -5.00 -3.75 5.80
CA TYR A 249 -5.46 -4.97 6.48
C TYR A 249 -4.43 -6.10 6.39
N TRP A 250 -3.99 -6.46 5.19
CA TRP A 250 -3.07 -7.58 5.00
C TRP A 250 -1.66 -7.29 5.51
N HIS A 251 -1.19 -6.05 5.41
CA HIS A 251 0.08 -5.65 6.04
C HIS A 251 0.01 -5.75 7.58
N ALA A 252 -1.11 -5.38 8.20
CA ALA A 252 -1.34 -5.59 9.63
C ALA A 252 -1.40 -7.09 9.97
N ARG A 253 -2.31 -7.85 9.35
CA ARG A 253 -2.53 -9.28 9.64
C ARG A 253 -1.26 -10.10 9.48
N LEU A 254 -0.51 -9.93 8.39
CA LEU A 254 0.76 -10.65 8.20
C LEU A 254 1.85 -10.23 9.19
N SER A 255 1.95 -8.94 9.54
CA SER A 255 2.92 -8.50 10.55
C SER A 255 2.64 -9.16 11.91
N LEU A 256 1.37 -9.17 12.32
CA LEU A 256 0.91 -9.78 13.57
C LEU A 256 1.06 -11.32 13.57
N LEU A 257 0.79 -11.98 12.45
CA LEU A 257 0.97 -13.43 12.32
C LEU A 257 2.46 -13.85 12.33
N LEU A 258 3.34 -13.04 11.73
CA LEU A 258 4.76 -13.39 11.58
C LEU A 258 5.62 -13.06 12.81
N ARG A 259 5.34 -11.93 13.48
CA ARG A 259 6.15 -11.33 14.57
C ARG A 259 5.29 -10.74 15.72
N GLY A 260 4.03 -11.16 15.86
CA GLY A 260 3.02 -10.55 16.75
C GLY A 260 3.48 -10.20 18.16
N SER A 261 4.08 -11.16 18.87
CA SER A 261 4.55 -11.02 20.25
C SER A 261 5.67 -9.98 20.45
N GLU A 262 6.29 -9.50 19.37
CA GLU A 262 7.32 -8.45 19.41
C GLU A 262 6.75 -7.07 19.06
N ILE A 263 5.51 -6.98 18.57
CA ILE A 263 4.85 -5.73 18.23
C ILE A 263 4.15 -5.21 19.48
N HIS A 264 4.55 -4.02 19.94
CA HIS A 264 3.98 -3.38 21.12
C HIS A 264 2.91 -2.35 20.72
N HIS A 265 3.16 -1.59 19.65
CA HIS A 265 2.28 -0.54 19.16
C HIS A 265 1.97 -0.71 17.67
N LEU A 266 0.68 -0.67 17.32
CA LEU A 266 0.19 -0.65 15.95
C LEU A 266 -0.62 0.64 15.69
N ASN A 267 -0.06 1.52 14.87
CA ASN A 267 -0.63 2.86 14.63
C ASN A 267 -1.23 2.92 13.23
N PHE A 268 -2.49 3.33 13.12
CA PHE A 268 -3.16 3.57 11.85
C PHE A 268 -3.34 5.07 11.61
N LEU A 269 -2.87 5.56 10.47
CA LEU A 269 -3.08 6.93 10.01
C LEU A 269 -3.98 6.93 8.78
N ASN A 270 -5.17 7.52 8.89
CA ASN A 270 -6.14 7.55 7.80
C ASN A 270 -7.02 8.79 7.83
N ARG A 271 -7.56 9.17 6.67
CA ARG A 271 -8.49 10.30 6.54
C ARG A 271 -9.88 10.03 7.15
N SER A 272 -10.32 8.76 7.15
CA SER A 272 -11.56 8.30 7.75
C SER A 272 -11.26 7.43 8.96
N PHE A 273 -11.93 7.71 10.07
CA PHE A 273 -11.85 6.90 11.28
C PHE A 273 -12.59 5.57 11.09
N GLU A 274 -13.74 5.63 10.42
CA GLU A 274 -14.72 4.57 10.18
C GLU A 274 -14.10 3.41 9.38
N ASN A 275 -13.34 3.74 8.33
CA ASN A 275 -12.62 2.74 7.53
C ASN A 275 -11.60 1.95 8.37
N VAL A 276 -10.91 2.62 9.31
CA VAL A 276 -9.96 1.95 10.20
C VAL A 276 -10.71 1.11 11.23
N VAL A 277 -11.83 1.59 11.79
CA VAL A 277 -12.63 0.78 12.72
C VAL A 277 -13.20 -0.47 12.04
N SER A 278 -13.68 -0.38 10.78
CA SER A 278 -14.08 -1.57 10.01
C SER A 278 -12.89 -2.53 9.81
N LEU A 279 -11.68 -2.01 9.51
CA LEU A 279 -10.48 -2.82 9.38
C LEU A 279 -10.14 -3.54 10.70
N LEU A 280 -10.17 -2.84 11.84
CA LEU A 280 -9.86 -3.41 13.15
C LEU A 280 -10.90 -4.44 13.62
N HIS A 281 -12.17 -4.22 13.32
CA HIS A 281 -13.22 -5.22 13.54
C HIS A 281 -12.96 -6.50 12.72
N ASP A 282 -12.67 -6.35 11.43
CA ASP A 282 -12.37 -7.49 10.55
C ASP A 282 -11.05 -8.21 10.93
N LEU A 283 -10.18 -7.54 11.68
CA LEU A 283 -8.88 -8.03 12.13
C LEU A 283 -8.97 -8.76 13.48
N TYR A 284 -9.78 -8.26 14.41
CA TYR A 284 -9.79 -8.69 15.82
C TYR A 284 -11.14 -9.15 16.38
N LYS A 285 -12.27 -8.80 15.76
CA LYS A 285 -13.63 -9.15 16.23
C LYS A 285 -14.24 -10.32 15.44
N ILE A 286 -13.92 -10.41 14.15
CA ILE A 286 -14.27 -11.60 13.34
C ILE A 286 -13.37 -12.76 13.78
N HIS A 287 -14.00 -13.87 14.15
CA HIS A 287 -13.30 -15.08 14.55
C HIS A 287 -12.82 -15.83 13.31
N TRP A 288 -11.50 -15.92 13.16
CA TRP A 288 -10.83 -16.68 12.10
C TRP A 288 -10.15 -17.91 12.69
N PRO A 289 -9.93 -19.01 11.92
CA PRO A 289 -9.31 -20.23 12.44
C PRO A 289 -7.88 -20.02 12.99
N VAL A 290 -7.19 -18.98 12.50
CA VAL A 290 -5.84 -18.59 12.95
C VAL A 290 -5.92 -17.25 13.66
N GLU A 291 -5.70 -17.30 14.97
CA GLU A 291 -5.58 -16.13 15.86
C GLU A 291 -4.30 -15.33 15.58
N ILE A 292 -4.32 -14.06 15.97
CA ILE A 292 -3.20 -13.12 15.82
C ILE A 292 -3.02 -12.31 17.10
N HIS A 293 -1.81 -11.79 17.33
CA HIS A 293 -1.52 -10.98 18.51
C HIS A 293 -2.27 -9.64 18.50
N HIS A 294 -2.67 -9.16 19.68
CA HIS A 294 -3.38 -7.90 19.89
C HIS A 294 -2.46 -6.86 20.58
N PRO A 295 -1.66 -6.07 19.83
CA PRO A 295 -0.88 -4.96 20.39
C PRO A 295 -1.75 -3.75 20.74
N ASN A 296 -1.18 -2.81 21.50
CA ASN A 296 -1.82 -1.51 21.72
C ASN A 296 -2.03 -0.82 20.37
N THR A 297 -3.28 -0.57 20.02
CA THR A 297 -3.67 -0.07 18.71
C THR A 297 -4.21 1.35 18.81
N THR A 298 -3.64 2.27 18.02
CA THR A 298 -4.00 3.70 18.04
C THR A 298 -4.43 4.16 16.65
N ILE A 299 -5.50 4.95 16.57
CA ILE A 299 -5.97 5.58 15.34
C ILE A 299 -5.64 7.08 15.39
N ILE A 300 -5.04 7.62 14.33
CA ILE A 300 -4.69 9.03 14.19
C ILE A 300 -5.33 9.57 12.90
N THR A 301 -6.16 10.61 13.02
CA THR A 301 -6.85 11.23 11.88
C THR A 301 -6.49 12.72 11.75
N PRO A 302 -6.47 13.29 10.52
CA PRO A 302 -6.16 14.70 10.28
C PRO A 302 -7.05 15.72 11.00
N MET A 303 -8.23 15.31 11.47
CA MET A 303 -9.19 16.18 12.16
C MET A 303 -8.80 16.48 13.62
N HIS A 304 -7.76 15.84 14.16
CA HIS A 304 -7.30 16.11 15.53
C HIS A 304 -6.51 17.42 15.61
N THR A 305 -6.76 18.23 16.64
CA THR A 305 -6.10 19.54 16.84
C THR A 305 -4.57 19.42 16.94
N GLU A 306 -4.07 18.37 17.58
CA GLU A 306 -2.64 18.07 17.68
C GLU A 306 -2.13 17.14 16.57
N TYR A 307 -2.87 16.91 15.47
CA TYR A 307 -2.52 15.92 14.43
C TYR A 307 -1.05 15.99 13.98
N GLN A 308 -0.53 17.18 13.68
CA GLN A 308 0.86 17.35 13.23
C GLN A 308 1.89 16.93 14.30
N ARG A 309 1.58 17.14 15.59
CA ARG A 309 2.42 16.70 16.71
C ARG A 309 2.44 15.17 16.80
N HIS A 310 1.27 14.54 16.74
CA HIS A 310 1.14 13.08 16.80
C HIS A 310 1.74 12.40 15.57
N LEU A 311 1.48 12.90 14.36
CA LEU A 311 2.11 12.43 13.11
C LEU A 311 3.64 12.43 13.25
N LYS A 312 4.22 13.55 13.71
CA LYS A 312 5.67 13.70 13.91
C LYS A 312 6.23 12.76 14.97
N SER A 313 5.56 12.58 16.11
CA SER A 313 6.01 11.65 17.15
C SER A 313 5.91 10.20 16.70
N THR A 314 4.80 9.80 16.07
CA THR A 314 4.53 8.43 15.65
C THR A 314 5.49 8.00 14.53
N ILE A 315 5.71 8.84 13.52
CA ILE A 315 6.67 8.55 12.44
C ILE A 315 8.11 8.45 12.96
N ARG A 316 8.49 9.28 13.94
CA ARG A 316 9.80 9.17 14.59
C ARG A 316 9.93 7.95 15.50
N ALA A 317 8.88 7.57 16.21
CA ALA A 317 8.87 6.37 17.05
C ALA A 317 8.93 5.08 16.21
N SER A 318 8.24 5.04 15.08
CA SER A 318 8.11 3.86 14.21
C SER A 318 9.43 3.15 13.90
N SER A 319 9.45 1.82 14.02
CA SER A 319 10.47 0.92 13.45
C SER A 319 10.11 0.51 12.02
N VAL A 320 8.82 0.36 11.74
CA VAL A 320 8.27 -0.06 10.46
C VAL A 320 7.15 0.90 10.05
N ILE A 321 7.14 1.31 8.79
CA ILE A 321 6.10 2.17 8.20
C ILE A 321 5.59 1.48 6.92
N PHE A 322 4.30 1.18 6.86
CA PHE A 322 3.63 0.69 5.65
C PHE A 322 2.78 1.84 5.08
N CYS A 323 3.13 2.33 3.89
CA CYS A 323 2.33 3.30 3.16
C CYS A 323 1.44 2.54 2.16
N THR A 324 0.12 2.59 2.35
CA THR A 324 -0.84 1.79 1.55
C THR A 324 -1.98 2.62 0.96
N THR A 325 -1.68 3.87 0.63
CA THR A 325 -2.60 4.91 0.16
C THR A 325 -2.29 5.37 -1.27
N PRO A 326 -3.29 5.48 -2.17
CA PRO A 326 -3.10 6.02 -3.52
C PRO A 326 -2.98 7.55 -3.49
N SER A 327 -1.92 8.05 -2.83
CA SER A 327 -1.68 9.47 -2.63
C SER A 327 -0.98 10.11 -3.82
N THR A 328 -1.28 11.39 -4.07
CA THR A 328 -0.58 12.24 -5.05
C THR A 328 0.35 13.26 -4.37
N GLU A 329 0.42 13.23 -3.04
CA GLU A 329 1.18 14.14 -2.18
C GLU A 329 1.89 13.33 -1.08
N PRO A 330 3.05 13.77 -0.55
CA PRO A 330 3.75 13.05 0.51
C PRO A 330 2.89 12.91 1.77
N LEU A 331 2.89 11.71 2.37
CA LEU A 331 2.05 11.40 3.54
C LEU A 331 2.49 12.12 4.83
N PHE A 332 3.75 12.57 4.86
CA PHE A 332 4.32 13.35 5.95
C PHE A 332 5.52 14.18 5.44
N PRO A 333 5.84 15.30 6.11
CA PRO A 333 6.98 16.14 5.75
C PRO A 333 8.33 15.39 5.84
N PRO A 334 9.26 15.58 4.87
CA PRO A 334 10.52 14.83 4.80
C PRO A 334 11.38 14.97 6.05
N GLU A 335 11.40 16.15 6.68
CA GLU A 335 12.21 16.45 7.86
C GLU A 335 11.86 15.60 9.09
N TYR A 336 10.75 14.87 9.06
CA TYR A 336 10.41 13.91 10.13
C TYR A 336 11.41 12.75 10.15
N LEU A 337 11.95 12.37 8.98
CA LEU A 337 12.94 11.30 8.80
C LEU A 337 14.33 11.78 8.35
N THR A 338 14.44 12.90 7.62
CA THR A 338 15.74 13.40 7.12
C THR A 338 16.54 14.23 8.14
N SER A 339 15.86 14.83 9.12
CA SER A 339 16.52 15.58 10.21
C SER A 339 17.46 14.69 11.04
N SER A 340 18.41 15.31 11.75
CA SER A 340 19.33 14.63 12.67
C SER A 340 18.62 13.69 13.66
N GLU A 341 17.50 14.15 14.23
CA GLU A 341 16.62 13.36 15.11
C GLU A 341 15.91 12.22 14.36
N GLY A 342 15.39 12.49 13.16
CA GLY A 342 14.77 11.47 12.31
C GLY A 342 15.73 10.31 12.02
N ARG A 343 16.98 10.62 11.69
CA ARG A 343 18.03 9.66 11.32
C ARG A 343 18.63 8.85 12.49
N LYS A 344 18.17 9.02 13.73
CA LYS A 344 18.68 8.25 14.89
C LYS A 344 18.28 6.77 14.88
N LYS A 345 17.11 6.41 14.31
CA LYS A 345 16.59 5.04 14.22
C LYS A 345 16.61 4.59 12.76
N GLY A 346 17.20 3.42 12.48
CA GLY A 346 17.09 2.78 11.18
C GLY A 346 15.72 2.11 11.04
N ARG A 347 14.99 2.42 9.96
CA ARG A 347 13.60 1.99 9.76
C ARG A 347 13.44 1.11 8.53
N TYR A 348 12.39 0.30 8.54
CA TYR A 348 11.84 -0.29 7.32
C TYR A 348 10.63 0.53 6.86
N ILE A 349 10.59 0.93 5.59
CA ILE A 349 9.47 1.67 5.01
C ILE A 349 9.04 0.93 3.75
N ALA A 350 7.78 0.50 3.67
CA ALA A 350 7.23 -0.12 2.46
C ALA A 350 6.20 0.82 1.83
N ALA A 351 6.52 1.37 0.64
CA ALA A 351 5.68 2.29 -0.11
C ALA A 351 4.94 1.55 -1.23
N ILE A 352 3.64 1.32 -1.03
CA ILE A 352 2.82 0.35 -1.77
C ILE A 352 1.63 1.02 -2.49
N GLY A 353 1.09 2.09 -1.92
CA GLY A 353 -0.15 2.72 -2.41
C GLY A 353 0.02 3.56 -3.66
N SER A 354 1.20 4.16 -3.87
CA SER A 354 1.57 4.90 -5.08
C SER A 354 2.07 3.97 -6.20
N TYR A 355 1.21 3.65 -7.17
CA TYR A 355 1.51 2.73 -8.28
C TYR A 355 1.46 3.38 -9.68
N ALA A 356 1.42 4.72 -9.75
CA ALA A 356 1.39 5.46 -11.00
C ALA A 356 2.35 6.67 -10.95
N PRO A 357 2.86 7.19 -12.10
CA PRO A 357 3.93 8.20 -12.11
C PRO A 357 3.59 9.53 -11.42
N HIS A 358 2.30 9.85 -11.31
CA HIS A 358 1.76 11.04 -10.63
C HIS A 358 1.40 10.79 -9.15
N MET A 359 1.53 9.55 -8.67
CA MET A 359 1.29 9.17 -7.28
C MET A 359 2.61 9.10 -6.51
N ILE A 360 2.61 9.62 -5.29
CA ILE A 360 3.74 9.62 -4.36
C ILE A 360 3.23 9.41 -2.94
N GLU A 361 3.94 8.60 -2.15
CA GLU A 361 3.67 8.45 -0.72
C GLU A 361 4.81 9.04 0.12
N LEU A 362 6.05 8.94 -0.36
CA LEU A 362 7.24 9.53 0.25
C LEU A 362 7.71 10.75 -0.54
N HIS A 363 8.17 11.79 0.17
CA HIS A 363 8.80 12.95 -0.45
C HIS A 363 10.15 12.58 -1.07
N THR A 364 10.50 13.17 -2.23
CA THR A 364 11.72 12.80 -2.99
C THR A 364 13.02 12.95 -2.20
N ASP A 365 13.09 13.83 -1.20
CA ASP A 365 14.27 13.96 -0.33
C ASP A 365 14.52 12.72 0.53
N ILE A 366 13.47 11.98 0.92
CA ILE A 366 13.62 10.70 1.65
C ILE A 366 14.28 9.68 0.73
N ILE A 367 13.85 9.64 -0.54
CA ILE A 367 14.36 8.75 -1.59
C ILE A 367 15.83 9.10 -1.91
N LYS A 368 16.13 10.38 -2.18
CA LYS A 368 17.49 10.88 -2.44
C LYS A 368 18.44 10.62 -1.27
N GLN A 369 17.97 10.78 -0.03
CA GLN A 369 18.77 10.47 1.16
C GLN A 369 19.04 8.96 1.30
N ALA A 370 18.12 8.11 0.87
CA ALA A 370 18.32 6.66 0.91
C ALA A 370 19.38 6.17 -0.09
N VAL A 371 19.64 6.89 -1.19
CA VAL A 371 20.69 6.55 -2.16
C VAL A 371 21.95 7.42 -2.03
N ALA A 372 21.95 8.39 -1.13
CA ALA A 372 23.08 9.31 -0.93
C ALA A 372 24.35 8.57 -0.49
N PRO A 373 25.52 8.84 -1.12
CA PRO A 373 26.77 8.16 -0.78
C PRO A 373 27.19 8.33 0.68
N ASN A 374 27.80 7.27 1.23
CA ASN A 374 28.32 7.27 2.59
C ASN A 374 29.59 8.10 2.69
N HIS A 375 29.44 9.39 2.99
CA HIS A 375 30.58 10.21 3.40
C HIS A 375 31.17 9.63 4.69
N LYS A 376 32.35 9.02 4.57
CA LYS A 376 33.13 8.52 5.71
C LYS A 376 33.55 9.70 6.60
N HIS A 377 33.84 9.36 7.86
CA HIS A 377 34.36 10.25 8.93
C HIS A 377 33.34 11.10 9.69
N HIS A 378 32.51 10.48 10.54
CA HIS A 378 32.27 11.01 11.90
C HIS A 378 31.97 9.86 12.88
N HIS A 379 32.75 9.78 13.97
CA HIS A 379 32.63 8.75 15.02
C HIS A 379 31.49 9.06 16.01
N HIS A 380 30.24 9.07 15.55
CA HIS A 380 29.08 9.22 16.41
C HIS A 380 28.03 8.13 16.20
N LYS A 381 27.29 7.86 17.27
CA LYS A 381 26.42 6.68 17.50
C LYS A 381 25.07 6.74 16.74
N HIS A 382 25.10 7.25 15.51
CA HIS A 382 23.96 7.36 14.60
C HIS A 382 23.88 6.14 13.68
N ALA A 383 22.72 5.91 13.07
CA ALA A 383 22.66 5.04 11.90
C ALA A 383 23.65 5.55 10.84
N LYS A 384 24.38 4.62 10.20
CA LYS A 384 25.26 4.93 9.06
C LYS A 384 24.47 5.79 8.06
N GLN A 385 25.11 6.80 7.45
CA GLN A 385 24.52 7.43 6.25
C GLN A 385 24.31 6.36 5.17
N GLY A 386 23.49 6.68 4.17
CA GLY A 386 23.02 5.73 3.16
C GLY A 386 21.91 4.81 3.65
N GLY A 387 20.95 4.57 2.77
CA GLY A 387 19.97 3.51 2.85
C GLY A 387 20.17 2.52 1.69
N ALA A 388 19.10 1.83 1.34
CA ALA A 388 18.94 1.20 0.03
C ALA A 388 17.45 1.12 -0.27
N ILE A 389 17.14 1.13 -1.56
CA ILE A 389 15.78 1.05 -2.08
C ILE A 389 15.65 -0.30 -2.77
N VAL A 390 14.82 -1.15 -2.20
CA VAL A 390 14.48 -2.47 -2.72
C VAL A 390 13.21 -2.34 -3.54
N VAL A 391 13.13 -2.97 -4.71
CA VAL A 391 11.97 -2.93 -5.59
C VAL A 391 11.44 -4.33 -5.90
N ASP A 392 10.17 -4.44 -6.32
CA ASP A 392 9.63 -5.68 -6.88
C ASP A 392 10.09 -5.94 -8.32
N SER A 393 10.26 -4.87 -9.11
CA SER A 393 10.86 -4.89 -10.44
C SER A 393 11.53 -3.53 -10.71
N VAL A 394 12.80 -3.53 -11.11
CA VAL A 394 13.54 -2.30 -11.49
C VAL A 394 12.89 -1.64 -12.70
N ASP A 395 12.56 -2.41 -13.74
CA ASP A 395 11.99 -1.86 -14.97
C ASP A 395 10.62 -1.21 -14.75
N ALA A 396 9.77 -1.83 -13.92
CA ALA A 396 8.45 -1.32 -13.60
C ALA A 396 8.54 -0.13 -12.62
N CYS A 397 9.29 -0.25 -11.53
CA CYS A 397 9.38 0.83 -10.54
C CYS A 397 9.98 2.12 -11.13
N LEU A 398 10.99 2.04 -12.00
CA LEU A 398 11.56 3.23 -12.66
C LEU A 398 10.64 3.87 -13.72
N LYS A 399 9.48 3.26 -14.02
CA LYS A 399 8.47 3.79 -14.98
C LYS A 399 7.13 4.11 -14.36
N GLU A 400 6.80 3.48 -13.24
CA GLU A 400 5.49 3.59 -12.58
C GLU A 400 5.57 4.22 -11.18
N ALA A 401 6.68 4.12 -10.44
CA ALA A 401 6.79 4.66 -9.09
C ALA A 401 7.14 6.16 -9.10
N GLY A 402 6.12 7.02 -9.01
CA GLY A 402 6.29 8.49 -9.06
C GLY A 402 7.39 9.02 -8.13
N GLU A 403 7.53 8.48 -6.93
CA GLU A 403 8.52 8.94 -5.95
C GLU A 403 9.97 8.62 -6.33
N LEU A 404 10.21 7.55 -7.12
CA LEU A 404 11.55 7.25 -7.65
C LEU A 404 11.84 8.07 -8.91
N ILE A 405 10.85 8.19 -9.80
CA ILE A 405 10.92 8.96 -11.05
C ILE A 405 11.20 10.44 -10.75
N GLN A 406 10.41 11.04 -9.87
CA GLN A 406 10.55 12.46 -9.48
C GLN A 406 11.81 12.72 -8.64
N ALA A 407 12.35 11.69 -7.97
CA ALA A 407 13.64 11.78 -7.29
C ALA A 407 14.83 11.68 -8.26
N GLY A 408 14.63 11.18 -9.49
CA GLY A 408 15.64 11.07 -10.54
C GLY A 408 16.50 9.82 -10.48
N LEU A 409 16.00 8.73 -9.89
CA LEU A 409 16.78 7.51 -9.67
C LEU A 409 17.02 6.71 -10.94
N VAL A 410 18.14 5.99 -10.96
CA VAL A 410 18.53 5.06 -12.03
C VAL A 410 18.74 3.62 -11.50
N GLY A 411 18.74 2.63 -12.39
CA GLY A 411 18.76 1.20 -12.01
C GLY A 411 19.88 0.76 -11.07
N ARG A 412 21.05 1.40 -11.12
CA ARG A 412 22.18 1.12 -10.20
C ARG A 412 21.99 1.61 -8.75
N GLU A 413 20.91 2.34 -8.46
CA GLU A 413 20.62 2.93 -7.14
C GLU A 413 19.49 2.17 -6.40
N VAL A 414 18.94 1.15 -7.05
CA VAL A 414 17.87 0.27 -6.56
C VAL A 414 18.33 -1.19 -6.69
N VAL A 415 17.75 -2.08 -5.90
CA VAL A 415 18.06 -3.53 -5.91
C VAL A 415 16.75 -4.31 -5.97
N GLU A 416 16.65 -5.36 -6.78
CA GLU A 416 15.43 -6.18 -6.79
C GLU A 416 15.32 -7.05 -5.54
N LEU A 417 14.08 -7.28 -5.07
CA LEU A 417 13.83 -8.14 -3.91
C LEU A 417 14.34 -9.57 -4.15
N GLY A 418 14.31 -10.06 -5.40
CA GLY A 418 14.84 -11.36 -5.80
C GLY A 418 16.35 -11.51 -5.60
N GLU A 419 17.14 -10.47 -5.90
CA GLU A 419 18.60 -10.46 -5.66
C GLU A 419 18.92 -10.63 -4.16
N LEU A 420 18.15 -9.97 -3.27
CA LEU A 420 18.37 -10.06 -1.83
C LEU A 420 18.04 -11.46 -1.25
N VAL A 421 17.28 -12.28 -1.96
CA VAL A 421 17.02 -13.68 -1.57
C VAL A 421 18.27 -14.56 -1.79
N MET A 422 19.13 -14.24 -2.77
CA MET A 422 20.37 -14.97 -3.04
C MET A 422 21.33 -14.96 -1.86
N LEU A 423 21.60 -13.79 -1.29
CA LEU A 423 22.58 -13.60 -0.21
C LEU A 423 22.31 -14.54 0.97
N LYS A 424 21.04 -14.70 1.34
CA LYS A 424 20.61 -15.65 2.37
C LYS A 424 20.95 -17.09 1.98
N ARG A 425 20.64 -17.51 0.75
CA ARG A 425 20.87 -18.87 0.26
C ARG A 425 22.36 -19.21 0.18
N GLU A 426 23.18 -18.30 -0.32
CA GLU A 426 24.63 -18.50 -0.37
C GLU A 426 25.26 -18.53 1.02
N ALA A 427 24.88 -17.62 1.92
CA ALA A 427 25.36 -17.61 3.30
C ALA A 427 24.93 -18.86 4.07
N GLU A 428 23.70 -19.34 3.89
CA GLU A 428 23.20 -20.59 4.51
C GLU A 428 23.86 -21.84 3.91
N ARG A 429 24.13 -21.87 2.60
CA ARG A 429 24.88 -22.96 1.95
C ARG A 429 26.31 -23.03 2.47
N ARG A 430 27.05 -21.91 2.47
CA ARG A 430 28.42 -21.82 3.00
C ARG A 430 28.49 -22.22 4.48
N ARG A 431 27.50 -21.83 5.29
CA ARG A 431 27.40 -22.22 6.72
C ARG A 431 27.13 -23.71 6.92
N LYS A 432 26.30 -24.34 6.06
CA LYS A 432 26.07 -25.79 6.09
C LYS A 432 27.32 -26.56 5.68
N GLU A 433 27.98 -26.13 4.60
CA GLU A 433 29.25 -26.72 4.13
C GLU A 433 30.38 -26.57 5.16
N SER A 434 30.43 -25.49 5.94
CA SER A 434 31.37 -25.35 7.06
C SER A 434 31.03 -26.17 8.31
N HIS A 435 29.80 -26.69 8.42
CA HIS A 435 29.35 -27.52 9.55
C HIS A 435 29.25 -29.01 9.20
N SER A 436 29.43 -29.40 7.93
CA SER A 436 29.33 -30.79 7.47
C SER A 436 30.67 -31.54 7.43
N SER A 437 31.70 -31.07 8.14
CA SER A 437 32.96 -31.78 8.37
C SER A 437 32.99 -32.40 9.77
N LEU A 438 32.12 -33.38 9.99
CA LEU A 438 32.17 -34.32 11.11
C LEU A 438 32.52 -35.69 10.53
N ASP A 439 33.69 -36.21 10.89
CA ASP A 439 34.08 -37.58 10.55
C ASP A 439 33.37 -38.59 11.49
N ASP A 440 33.20 -39.82 11.01
CA ASP A 440 32.28 -40.86 11.54
C ASP A 440 32.59 -41.36 12.98
N ASP A 441 33.71 -40.94 13.59
CA ASP A 441 34.19 -41.44 14.90
C ASP A 441 34.04 -40.44 16.07
N GLY A 442 33.43 -39.27 15.87
CA GLY A 442 32.86 -38.48 16.98
C GLY A 442 33.82 -37.98 18.07
N VAL A 443 35.07 -37.61 17.74
CA VAL A 443 36.04 -37.03 18.69
C VAL A 443 36.40 -35.58 18.31
N GLU A 444 36.29 -34.66 19.28
CA GLU A 444 36.64 -33.23 19.12
C GLU A 444 38.17 -33.03 19.00
N LEU A 445 38.70 -33.09 17.77
CA LEU A 445 40.11 -32.78 17.51
C LEU A 445 40.38 -31.27 17.48
N LYS A 446 40.67 -30.71 18.67
CA LYS A 446 41.40 -29.44 18.79
C LYS A 446 42.83 -29.58 18.29
N LEU A 447 43.02 -29.33 17.01
CA LEU A 447 44.29 -28.95 16.39
C LEU A 447 44.08 -27.52 15.89
N GLY A 448 44.79 -26.49 16.35
CA GLY A 448 46.19 -26.42 16.74
C GLY A 448 46.72 -25.15 16.09
N GLY A 449 47.40 -24.27 16.83
CA GLY A 449 47.58 -22.86 16.43
C GLY A 449 48.23 -22.66 15.05
N GLY A 450 47.46 -22.12 14.10
CA GLY A 450 47.96 -21.71 12.78
C GLY A 450 47.23 -20.48 12.27
N LYS A 451 47.95 -19.37 12.04
CA LYS A 451 47.42 -18.18 11.35
C LYS A 451 47.06 -18.53 9.90
N LYS A 452 45.82 -18.94 9.65
CA LYS A 452 45.25 -18.89 8.30
C LYS A 452 44.66 -17.50 8.08
N ASN A 453 45.25 -16.74 7.16
CA ASN A 453 44.65 -15.53 6.59
C ASN A 453 43.45 -15.89 5.68
N GLY A 454 42.45 -16.56 6.24
CA GLY A 454 41.14 -16.73 5.61
C GLY A 454 40.34 -15.45 5.81
N LYS A 455 40.38 -14.58 4.81
CA LYS A 455 39.58 -13.35 4.83
C LYS A 455 38.11 -13.73 4.59
N GLU A 456 37.36 -13.95 5.67
CA GLU A 456 35.90 -13.99 5.58
C GLU A 456 35.41 -12.74 4.84
N PRO A 457 34.40 -12.85 3.95
CA PRO A 457 33.94 -11.71 3.19
C PRO A 457 33.17 -10.76 4.11
N ALA A 458 33.87 -9.79 4.69
CA ALA A 458 33.37 -8.77 5.62
C ALA A 458 32.26 -7.85 5.06
N ASP A 459 31.78 -8.13 3.84
CA ASP A 459 30.74 -7.42 3.10
C ASP A 459 29.34 -8.01 3.38
N ASP A 460 29.24 -9.35 3.48
CA ASP A 460 27.96 -10.07 3.67
C ASP A 460 27.36 -9.80 5.07
N ASP A 461 28.18 -9.86 6.12
CA ASP A 461 27.73 -9.53 7.48
C ASP A 461 27.39 -8.03 7.62
N GLY A 462 28.05 -7.17 6.83
CA GLY A 462 27.75 -5.75 6.74
C GLY A 462 26.40 -5.45 6.08
N LEU A 463 26.11 -6.12 4.96
CA LEU A 463 24.83 -6.03 4.25
C LEU A 463 23.68 -6.64 5.06
N ARG A 464 23.94 -7.76 5.74
CA ARG A 464 22.98 -8.36 6.68
C ARG A 464 22.68 -7.43 7.85
N GLU A 465 23.68 -6.93 8.57
CA GLU A 465 23.46 -5.96 9.67
C GLU A 465 22.65 -4.75 9.16
N TRP A 466 22.95 -4.29 7.95
CA TRP A 466 22.26 -3.17 7.34
C TRP A 466 20.79 -3.49 6.97
N LEU A 467 20.48 -4.68 6.45
CA LEU A 467 19.09 -5.13 6.22
C LEU A 467 18.31 -5.32 7.53
N GLU A 468 18.98 -5.74 8.61
CA GLU A 468 18.37 -5.95 9.92
C GLU A 468 18.12 -4.63 10.69
N LYS A 469 19.06 -3.66 10.62
CA LYS A 469 19.11 -2.45 11.47
C LYS A 469 19.12 -1.11 10.72
N GLY A 470 19.47 -1.07 9.44
CA GLY A 470 19.63 0.14 8.61
C GLY A 470 18.31 0.75 8.10
N ASN A 471 18.38 1.74 7.20
CA ASN A 471 17.22 2.39 6.59
C ASN A 471 16.84 1.74 5.25
N VAL A 472 15.94 0.77 5.28
CA VAL A 472 15.48 0.04 4.09
C VAL A 472 14.16 0.65 3.61
N ILE A 473 14.09 1.05 2.34
CA ILE A 473 12.82 1.38 1.68
C ILE A 473 12.50 0.24 0.72
N TYR A 474 11.30 -0.32 0.79
CA TYR A 474 10.75 -1.21 -0.23
C TYR A 474 9.70 -0.45 -1.04
N LYS A 475 9.87 -0.38 -2.36
CA LYS A 475 8.90 0.20 -3.28
C LYS A 475 8.27 -0.91 -4.11
N SER A 476 6.94 -0.93 -4.19
CA SER A 476 6.21 -1.87 -5.03
C SER A 476 5.25 -1.13 -5.95
N VAL A 477 5.18 -1.56 -7.21
CA VAL A 477 4.15 -1.17 -8.19
C VAL A 477 3.33 -2.38 -8.67
N GLY A 478 3.78 -3.59 -8.32
CA GLY A 478 3.16 -4.87 -8.62
C GLY A 478 3.74 -5.53 -9.87
N LEU A 479 4.29 -6.74 -9.68
CA LEU A 479 4.72 -7.62 -10.76
C LEU A 479 3.70 -8.76 -10.94
N GLY A 480 3.30 -9.06 -12.18
CA GLY A 480 2.28 -10.07 -12.46
C GLY A 480 2.65 -11.48 -11.97
N LEU A 481 3.94 -11.81 -11.99
CA LEU A 481 4.51 -13.04 -11.41
C LEU A 481 4.02 -13.30 -9.98
N MET A 482 3.95 -12.24 -9.16
CA MET A 482 3.52 -12.33 -7.78
C MET A 482 2.05 -12.73 -7.64
N ASP A 483 1.21 -12.32 -8.61
CA ASP A 483 -0.20 -12.69 -8.65
C ASP A 483 -0.34 -14.16 -9.10
N VAL A 484 0.43 -14.60 -10.12
CA VAL A 484 0.42 -15.98 -10.64
C VAL A 484 0.87 -17.00 -9.60
N VAL A 485 2.03 -16.78 -8.97
CA VAL A 485 2.62 -17.72 -8.00
C VAL A 485 1.73 -17.89 -6.76
N VAL A 486 1.25 -16.79 -6.19
CA VAL A 486 0.34 -16.85 -5.03
C VAL A 486 -1.03 -17.40 -5.41
N GLY A 487 -1.49 -17.13 -6.64
CA GLY A 487 -2.75 -17.68 -7.16
C GLY A 487 -2.72 -19.19 -7.34
N ALA A 488 -1.61 -19.74 -7.86
CA ALA A 488 -1.41 -21.17 -8.02
C ALA A 488 -1.46 -21.89 -6.67
N GLU A 489 -0.75 -21.37 -5.65
CA GLU A 489 -0.80 -21.88 -4.29
C GLU A 489 -2.21 -21.83 -3.67
N LEU A 490 -2.96 -20.73 -3.86
CA LEU A 490 -4.34 -20.65 -3.36
C LEU A 490 -5.28 -21.65 -4.04
N VAL A 491 -5.12 -21.90 -5.34
CA VAL A 491 -5.90 -22.91 -6.06
C VAL A 491 -5.52 -24.32 -5.62
N ARG A 492 -4.24 -24.59 -5.35
CA ARG A 492 -3.76 -25.86 -4.76
C ARG A 492 -4.35 -26.09 -3.36
N LEU A 493 -4.39 -25.07 -2.52
CA LEU A 493 -4.99 -25.12 -1.19
C LEU A 493 -6.51 -25.28 -1.24
N ALA A 494 -7.20 -24.54 -2.12
CA ALA A 494 -8.63 -24.70 -2.36
C ALA A 494 -8.98 -26.14 -2.76
N ASP A 495 -8.17 -26.73 -3.64
CA ASP A 495 -8.36 -28.11 -4.08
C ASP A 495 -8.11 -29.13 -2.97
N ALA A 496 -7.18 -28.88 -2.06
CA ALA A 496 -6.92 -29.73 -0.90
C ALA A 496 -8.02 -29.60 0.17
N MET A 497 -8.59 -28.40 0.34
CA MET A 497 -9.61 -28.09 1.35
C MET A 497 -11.06 -28.29 0.87
N GLY A 498 -11.28 -28.49 -0.43
CA GLY A 498 -12.62 -28.60 -1.01
C GLY A 498 -13.37 -27.26 -1.13
N ILE A 499 -12.64 -26.14 -1.19
CA ILE A 499 -13.19 -24.78 -1.27
C ILE A 499 -13.32 -24.33 -2.73
N GLY A 500 -14.30 -23.47 -3.02
CA GLY A 500 -14.58 -22.96 -4.37
C GLY A 500 -15.44 -23.88 -5.24
N THR A 501 -15.84 -23.37 -6.40
CA THR A 501 -16.63 -24.11 -7.38
C THR A 501 -15.72 -24.84 -8.37
N ARG A 502 -15.91 -26.16 -8.55
CA ARG A 502 -15.17 -26.94 -9.54
C ARG A 502 -15.99 -27.17 -10.81
N VAL A 503 -15.38 -26.91 -11.97
CA VAL A 503 -15.97 -27.17 -13.28
C VAL A 503 -15.13 -28.25 -13.98
N ALA A 504 -15.73 -29.42 -14.21
CA ALA A 504 -15.08 -30.52 -14.92
C ALA A 504 -15.19 -30.33 -16.44
N ASN A 505 -14.19 -30.81 -17.18
CA ASN A 505 -14.12 -30.76 -18.65
C ASN A 505 -14.28 -29.34 -19.23
N PHE A 506 -13.70 -28.35 -18.54
CA PHE A 506 -13.43 -27.01 -19.05
C PHE A 506 -12.11 -27.03 -19.84
#